data_AF-A0A7J7XGU7-F1
#
_entry.id   AF-A0A7J7XGU7-F1
#
_cell.length_a   1.000
_cell.length_b   1.000
_cell.length_c   1.000
_cell.angle_alpha   90.00
_cell.angle_beta   90.00
_cell.angle_gamma   90.00
#
_symmetry.space_group_name_H-M   'P 1'
#
loop_
_entity.id
_entity.type
_entity.pdbx_description
1 polymer ?
#
loop_
_entity_poly.entity_id
_entity_poly.type
_entity_poly.pdbx_seq_one_letter_code
_entity_poly.pdbx_strand_id
1 'polypeptide(L)'
;MVFVPSGWHHQVHNLEDTISINHNWVNGCNLANMWHFLQQELCAVQQEVSEWRDTMPDWHHHCQVIMKSCSGINFEEFYQFLKVIAERRLLLVKKIGPGELQCSEDFGLGLQHTIFDISRIAEVLASVVVNPDFQRVDTSRFLPQPEDLLQQLQEALATTEPL
;
A
#
# COMPACT_ATOMS: atom_id res chain seq x y z
N MET A 1 25.86 -2.42 7.78
CA MET A 1 24.44 -2.43 7.38
C MET A 1 23.74 -1.33 8.17
N VAL A 2 23.02 -0.44 7.51
CA VAL A 2 22.34 0.71 8.13
C VAL A 2 20.86 0.62 7.78
N PHE A 3 19.99 0.78 8.77
CA PHE A 3 18.55 0.93 8.57
C PHE A 3 18.17 2.39 8.78
N VAL A 4 17.54 2.97 7.77
CA VAL A 4 17.02 4.33 7.83
C VAL A 4 15.51 4.24 8.09
N PRO A 5 15.00 4.71 9.25
CA PRO A 5 13.57 4.69 9.52
C PRO A 5 12.79 5.62 8.58
N SER A 6 11.48 5.38 8.47
CA SER A 6 10.60 6.19 7.62
C SER A 6 10.63 7.66 8.04
N GLY A 7 10.70 8.56 7.06
CA GLY A 7 10.69 10.02 7.28
C GLY A 7 12.03 10.62 7.72
N TRP A 8 13.10 9.83 7.84
CA TRP A 8 14.40 10.36 8.22
C TRP A 8 15.08 11.05 7.03
N HIS A 9 15.18 12.38 7.10
CA HIS A 9 15.99 13.15 6.16
C HIS A 9 17.47 12.85 6.39
N HIS A 10 18.18 12.46 5.33
CA HIS A 10 19.58 12.08 5.42
C HIS A 10 20.35 12.48 4.16
N GLN A 11 21.65 12.71 4.32
CA GLN A 11 22.59 12.98 3.24
C GLN A 11 23.70 11.93 3.28
N VAL A 12 24.20 11.56 2.12
CA VAL A 12 25.27 10.57 1.97
C VAL A 12 26.44 11.20 1.23
N HIS A 13 27.64 11.05 1.77
CA HIS A 13 28.89 11.49 1.13
C HIS A 13 29.93 10.37 1.24
N ASN A 14 30.43 9.92 0.09
CA ASN A 14 31.48 8.90 0.02
C ASN A 14 32.85 9.60 0.12
N LEU A 15 33.60 9.31 1.18
CA LEU A 15 34.95 9.87 1.40
C LEU A 15 36.03 9.17 0.56
N GLU A 16 35.76 7.93 0.17
CA GLU A 16 36.63 7.06 -0.63
C GLU A 16 35.78 6.32 -1.68
N ASP A 17 36.45 5.66 -2.63
CA ASP A 17 35.78 4.85 -3.66
C ASP A 17 34.89 3.78 -3.02
N THR A 18 33.58 3.90 -3.21
CA THR A 18 32.57 3.11 -2.48
C THR A 18 31.55 2.50 -3.43
N ILE A 19 31.30 1.20 -3.28
CA ILE A 19 30.16 0.51 -3.87
C ILE A 19 29.17 0.21 -2.75
N SER A 20 27.89 0.53 -2.97
CA SER A 20 26.81 0.25 -2.01
C SER A 20 25.62 -0.41 -2.69
N ILE A 21 24.83 -1.13 -1.89
CA ILE A 21 23.55 -1.72 -2.29
C ILE A 21 22.49 -1.13 -1.35
N ASN A 22 21.40 -0.60 -1.92
CA ASN A 22 20.31 0.05 -1.19
C ASN A 22 18.96 -0.44 -1.72
N HIS A 23 18.02 -0.69 -0.81
CA HIS A 23 16.63 -0.94 -1.13
C HIS A 23 15.70 -0.18 -0.18
N ASN A 24 14.67 0.45 -0.75
CA ASN A 24 13.51 0.94 0.00
C ASN A 24 12.52 -0.21 0.19
N TRP A 25 11.80 -0.20 1.32
CA TRP A 25 10.86 -1.26 1.68
C TRP A 25 9.63 -0.68 2.40
N VAL A 26 8.50 -1.36 2.22
CA VAL A 26 7.20 -0.97 2.77
C VAL A 26 6.68 -2.13 3.62
N ASN A 27 6.06 -1.82 4.76
CA ASN A 27 5.43 -2.76 5.68
C ASN A 27 4.24 -2.10 6.41
N GLY A 28 3.56 -2.83 7.29
CA GLY A 28 2.39 -2.32 8.01
C GLY A 28 2.64 -1.03 8.82
N CYS A 29 3.88 -0.74 9.23
CA CYS A 29 4.21 0.45 10.01
C CYS A 29 4.32 1.73 9.18
N ASN A 30 4.56 1.63 7.87
CA ASN A 30 4.77 2.81 7.00
C ASN A 30 3.82 2.86 5.80
N LEU A 31 2.86 1.94 5.71
CA LEU A 31 1.90 1.89 4.61
C LEU A 31 1.08 3.18 4.47
N ALA A 32 0.64 3.77 5.58
CA ALA A 32 -0.06 5.05 5.59
C ALA A 32 0.81 6.21 5.06
N ASN A 33 2.11 6.20 5.37
CA ASN A 33 3.05 7.20 4.85
C ASN A 33 3.25 7.03 3.34
N MET A 34 3.33 5.80 2.85
CA MET A 34 3.39 5.53 1.41
C MET A 34 2.13 6.06 0.72
N TRP A 35 0.94 5.80 1.27
CA TRP A 35 -0.30 6.32 0.70
C TRP A 35 -0.35 7.85 0.69
N HIS A 36 0.11 8.50 1.76
CA HIS A 36 0.22 9.96 1.81
C HIS A 36 1.19 10.50 0.74
N PHE A 37 2.36 9.88 0.61
CA PHE A 37 3.34 10.21 -0.42
C PHE A 37 2.74 10.12 -1.83
N LEU A 38 2.03 9.03 -2.15
CA LEU A 38 1.40 8.86 -3.46
C LEU A 38 0.35 9.93 -3.77
N GLN A 39 -0.42 10.38 -2.77
CA GLN A 39 -1.35 11.51 -2.95
C GLN A 39 -0.61 12.81 -3.26
N GLN A 40 0.51 13.07 -2.61
CA GLN A 40 1.35 14.24 -2.86
C GLN A 40 1.96 14.20 -4.26
N GLU A 41 2.47 13.04 -4.69
CA GLU A 41 3.05 12.86 -6.02
C GLU A 41 2.02 13.10 -7.12
N LEU A 42 0.80 12.57 -6.96
CA LEU A 42 -0.27 12.84 -7.92
C LEU A 42 -0.63 14.33 -7.95
N CYS A 43 -0.73 14.97 -6.78
CA CYS A 43 -1.01 16.40 -6.68
C CYS A 43 0.08 17.25 -7.36
N ALA A 44 1.35 16.90 -7.17
CA ALA A 44 2.47 17.58 -7.82
C ALA A 44 2.38 17.45 -9.34
N VAL A 45 2.15 16.24 -9.86
CA VAL A 45 1.95 16.00 -11.31
C VAL A 45 0.78 16.84 -11.83
N GLN A 46 -0.36 16.81 -11.15
CA GLN A 46 -1.55 17.57 -11.54
C GLN A 46 -1.30 19.08 -11.58
N GLN A 47 -0.47 19.62 -10.67
CA GLN A 47 -0.07 21.03 -10.68
C GLN A 47 0.85 21.35 -11.86
N GLU A 48 1.87 20.53 -12.10
CA GLU A 48 2.84 20.71 -13.17
C GLU A 48 2.20 20.68 -14.56
N VAL A 49 1.20 19.82 -14.79
CA VAL A 49 0.51 19.70 -16.09
C VAL A 49 -0.86 20.38 -16.13
N SER A 50 -1.14 21.29 -15.19
CA SER A 50 -2.45 21.92 -15.01
C SER A 50 -2.92 22.74 -16.21
N GLU A 51 -2.00 23.33 -16.99
CA GLU A 51 -2.34 24.15 -18.16
C GLU A 51 -3.06 23.37 -19.28
N TRP A 52 -2.86 22.05 -19.34
CA TRP A 52 -3.50 21.19 -20.34
C TRP A 52 -4.77 20.50 -19.85
N ARG A 53 -5.24 20.80 -18.62
CA ARG A 53 -6.37 20.10 -18.01
C ARG A 53 -7.64 20.05 -18.87
N ASP A 54 -7.97 21.18 -19.49
CA ASP A 54 -9.20 21.33 -20.27
C ASP A 54 -9.01 20.99 -21.77
N THR A 55 -7.76 20.90 -22.23
CA THR A 55 -7.43 20.70 -23.65
C THR A 55 -6.96 19.29 -23.97
N MET A 56 -6.45 18.56 -22.97
CA MET A 56 -5.97 17.19 -23.11
C MET A 56 -7.08 16.19 -22.77
N PRO A 57 -7.50 15.34 -23.72
CA PRO A 57 -8.37 14.21 -23.42
C PRO A 57 -7.73 13.28 -22.39
N ASP A 58 -8.52 12.69 -21.50
CA ASP A 58 -8.06 11.75 -20.48
C ASP A 58 -6.91 12.27 -19.59
N TRP A 59 -6.88 13.58 -19.34
CA TRP A 59 -5.83 14.25 -18.56
C TRP A 59 -5.54 13.57 -17.21
N HIS A 60 -6.57 13.06 -16.52
CA HIS A 60 -6.40 12.32 -15.26
C HIS A 60 -5.64 10.99 -15.44
N HIS A 61 -5.89 10.28 -16.54
CA HIS A 61 -5.13 9.08 -16.86
C HIS A 61 -3.67 9.43 -17.17
N HIS A 62 -3.43 10.50 -17.92
CA HIS A 62 -2.07 10.99 -18.18
C HIS A 62 -1.33 11.39 -16.89
N CYS A 63 -2.03 11.97 -15.91
CA CYS A 63 -1.44 12.24 -14.59
C CYS A 63 -0.99 10.94 -13.89
N GLN A 64 -1.78 9.86 -13.95
CA GLN A 64 -1.38 8.56 -13.39
C GLN A 64 -0.18 7.95 -14.13
N VAL A 65 -0.08 8.13 -15.45
CA VAL A 65 1.07 7.68 -16.25
C VAL A 65 2.35 8.43 -15.85
N ILE A 66 2.29 9.76 -15.74
CA ILE A 66 3.45 10.58 -15.35
C ILE A 66 3.86 10.26 -13.91
N MET A 67 2.89 10.20 -12.99
CA MET A 67 3.11 9.82 -11.60
C MET A 67 3.86 8.49 -11.51
N LYS A 68 3.41 7.46 -12.25
CA LYS A 68 4.09 6.16 -12.28
C LYS A 68 5.55 6.27 -12.68
N SER A 69 5.87 7.10 -13.67
CA SER A 69 7.25 7.32 -14.10
C SER A 69 8.10 8.03 -13.05
N CYS A 70 7.50 8.89 -12.21
CA CYS A 70 8.20 9.63 -11.16
C CYS A 70 8.37 8.82 -9.86
N SER A 71 7.31 8.16 -9.40
CA SER A 71 7.25 7.48 -8.10
C SER A 71 7.44 5.96 -8.17
N GLY A 72 7.43 5.40 -9.39
CA GLY A 72 7.55 3.96 -9.65
C GLY A 72 6.24 3.18 -9.54
N ILE A 73 5.14 3.79 -9.07
CA ILE A 73 3.84 3.14 -8.90
C ILE A 73 2.70 4.16 -9.03
N ASN A 74 1.58 3.76 -9.61
CA ASN A 74 0.37 4.58 -9.67
C ASN A 74 -0.72 4.07 -8.69
N PHE A 75 -1.88 4.71 -8.68
CA PHE A 75 -2.97 4.33 -7.78
C PHE A 75 -3.53 2.92 -8.05
N GLU A 76 -3.65 2.54 -9.32
CA GLU A 76 -4.07 1.19 -9.73
C GLU A 76 -3.11 0.13 -9.18
N GLU A 77 -1.82 0.30 -9.42
CA GLU A 77 -0.79 -0.63 -8.96
C GLU A 77 -0.65 -0.64 -7.44
N PHE A 78 -0.89 0.50 -6.78
CA PHE A 78 -0.93 0.57 -5.32
C PHE A 78 -2.06 -0.29 -4.75
N TYR A 79 -3.25 -0.25 -5.35
CA TYR A 79 -4.34 -1.17 -4.97
C TYR A 79 -3.94 -2.64 -5.20
N GLN A 80 -3.37 -2.98 -6.35
CA GLN A 80 -2.90 -4.36 -6.63
C GLN A 80 -1.85 -4.82 -5.61
N PHE A 81 -0.95 -3.93 -5.20
CA PHE A 81 0.03 -4.18 -4.17
C PHE A 81 -0.63 -4.51 -2.82
N LEU A 82 -1.59 -3.69 -2.38
CA LEU A 82 -2.38 -3.95 -1.16
C LEU A 82 -3.11 -5.28 -1.23
N LYS A 83 -3.78 -5.54 -2.36
CA LYS A 83 -4.57 -6.73 -2.61
C LYS A 83 -3.75 -8.01 -2.47
N VAL A 84 -2.57 -8.08 -3.09
CA VAL A 84 -1.69 -9.26 -3.01
C VAL A 84 -1.30 -9.58 -1.56
N ILE A 85 -1.01 -8.54 -0.76
CA ILE A 85 -0.65 -8.72 0.65
C ILE A 85 -1.88 -9.14 1.45
N ALA A 86 -3.01 -8.45 1.25
CA ALA A 86 -4.28 -8.71 1.92
C ALA A 86 -4.74 -10.15 1.74
N GLU A 87 -4.79 -10.65 0.50
CA GLU A 87 -5.19 -12.02 0.19
C GLU A 87 -4.30 -13.04 0.91
N ARG A 88 -2.98 -12.82 0.93
CA ARG A 88 -2.05 -13.69 1.65
C ARG A 88 -2.30 -13.69 3.16
N ARG A 89 -2.59 -12.54 3.76
CA ARG A 89 -2.88 -12.43 5.21
C ARG A 89 -4.23 -13.05 5.57
N LEU A 90 -5.26 -12.82 4.76
CA LEU A 90 -6.58 -13.44 4.92
C LEU A 90 -6.50 -14.97 4.84
N LEU A 91 -5.67 -15.52 3.94
CA LEU A 91 -5.42 -16.96 3.87
C LEU A 91 -4.74 -17.51 5.12
N LEU A 92 -3.86 -16.76 5.77
CA LEU A 92 -3.22 -17.17 7.03
C LEU A 92 -4.24 -17.18 8.18
N VAL A 93 -5.08 -16.15 8.29
CA VAL A 93 -6.15 -16.11 9.32
C VAL A 93 -7.12 -17.27 9.16
N LYS A 94 -7.55 -17.59 7.93
CA LYS A 94 -8.45 -18.73 7.67
C LYS A 94 -7.85 -20.09 8.02
N LYS A 95 -6.52 -20.23 7.95
CA LYS A 95 -5.81 -21.49 8.28
C LYS A 95 -5.64 -21.68 9.78
N ILE A 96 -5.46 -20.60 10.53
CA ILE A 96 -5.35 -20.63 11.99
C ILE A 96 -6.78 -20.72 12.55
N GLY A 97 -7.39 -21.91 12.50
CA GLY A 97 -8.71 -22.14 13.07
C GLY A 97 -8.73 -21.95 14.60
N PRO A 98 -9.92 -21.86 15.24
CA PRO A 98 -10.10 -21.50 16.65
C PRO A 98 -9.55 -22.50 17.70
N GLY A 99 -8.71 -23.47 17.30
CA GLY A 99 -8.21 -24.55 18.17
C GLY A 99 -6.71 -24.83 18.11
N GLU A 100 -5.95 -24.23 17.19
CA GLU A 100 -4.51 -24.47 17.05
C GLU A 100 -3.70 -23.21 17.37
N LEU A 101 -3.81 -22.78 18.63
CA LEU A 101 -2.94 -21.78 19.25
C LEU A 101 -1.63 -22.44 19.69
N GLN A 102 -0.96 -23.14 18.77
CA GLN A 102 0.43 -23.54 18.98
C GLN A 102 1.29 -22.91 17.90
N CYS A 103 2.28 -22.17 18.38
CA CYS A 103 3.34 -21.52 17.63
C CYS A 103 4.03 -22.59 16.76
N SER A 104 3.53 -22.82 15.55
CA SER A 104 4.25 -23.62 14.57
C SER A 104 5.40 -22.74 14.08
N GLU A 105 6.62 -23.16 14.38
CA GLU A 105 7.87 -22.51 13.97
C GLU A 105 7.99 -22.38 12.42
N ASP A 106 7.10 -23.00 11.66
CA ASP A 106 7.08 -23.03 10.18
C ASP A 106 6.26 -21.90 9.49
N PHE A 107 5.39 -21.17 10.19
CA PHE A 107 4.70 -20.01 9.62
C PHE A 107 5.41 -18.72 10.06
N GLY A 108 6.37 -18.25 9.26
CA GLY A 108 7.29 -17.15 9.56
C GLY A 108 6.70 -15.75 9.87
N LEU A 109 5.40 -15.63 10.11
CA LEU A 109 4.73 -14.44 10.64
C LEU A 109 3.74 -14.87 11.72
N GLY A 110 3.95 -14.43 12.97
CA GLY A 110 3.03 -14.72 14.06
C GLY A 110 1.62 -14.15 13.80
N LEU A 111 0.59 -14.78 14.40
CA LEU A 111 -0.82 -14.37 14.27
C LEU A 111 -1.02 -12.87 14.53
N GLN A 112 -0.37 -12.34 15.58
CA GLN A 112 -0.46 -10.93 15.95
C GLN A 112 0.07 -10.00 14.85
N HIS A 113 1.14 -10.38 14.15
CA HIS A 113 1.68 -9.60 13.06
C HIS A 113 0.78 -9.66 11.82
N THR A 114 0.14 -10.81 11.57
CA THR A 114 -0.87 -10.94 10.51
C THR A 114 -2.09 -10.05 10.79
N ILE A 115 -2.59 -10.03 12.03
CA ILE A 115 -3.68 -9.16 12.46
C ILE A 115 -3.29 -7.69 12.31
N PHE A 116 -2.06 -7.32 12.72
CA PHE A 116 -1.54 -5.97 12.56
C PHE A 116 -1.50 -5.54 11.08
N ASP A 117 -0.97 -6.38 10.19
CA ASP A 117 -0.93 -6.09 8.75
C ASP A 117 -2.34 -5.92 8.18
N ILE A 118 -3.30 -6.79 8.53
CA ILE A 118 -4.71 -6.68 8.10
C ILE A 118 -5.31 -5.36 8.59
N SER A 119 -5.10 -5.00 9.85
CA SER A 119 -5.59 -3.74 10.44
C SER A 119 -5.05 -2.53 9.68
N ARG A 120 -3.75 -2.50 9.39
CA ARG A 120 -3.11 -1.40 8.66
C ARG A 120 -3.55 -1.31 7.20
N ILE A 121 -3.73 -2.45 6.53
CA ILE A 121 -4.25 -2.47 5.16
C ILE A 121 -5.71 -2.00 5.14
N ALA A 122 -6.56 -2.44 6.06
CA ALA A 122 -7.96 -2.02 6.14
C ALA A 122 -8.09 -0.51 6.35
N GLU A 123 -7.28 0.07 7.25
CA GLU A 123 -7.23 1.51 7.50
C GLU A 123 -6.85 2.31 6.25
N VAL A 124 -5.77 1.89 5.56
CA VAL A 124 -5.31 2.57 4.34
C VAL A 124 -6.30 2.38 3.20
N LEU A 125 -6.83 1.17 3.01
CA LEU A 125 -7.80 0.88 1.96
C LEU A 125 -9.10 1.66 2.16
N ALA A 126 -9.55 1.86 3.40
CA ALA A 126 -10.67 2.75 3.71
C ALA A 126 -10.42 4.19 3.24
N SER A 127 -9.19 4.70 3.42
CA SER A 127 -8.79 6.01 2.88
C SER A 127 -8.69 6.03 1.36
N VAL A 128 -8.24 4.95 0.73
CA VAL A 128 -8.13 4.82 -0.74
C VAL A 128 -9.50 4.87 -1.39
N VAL A 129 -10.47 4.11 -0.90
CA VAL A 129 -11.83 4.01 -1.47
C VAL A 129 -12.57 5.34 -1.48
N VAL A 130 -12.37 6.17 -0.45
CA VAL A 130 -13.01 7.49 -0.35
C VAL A 130 -12.25 8.61 -1.08
N ASN A 131 -11.07 8.32 -1.63
CA ASN A 131 -10.25 9.33 -2.29
C ASN A 131 -10.82 9.68 -3.69
N PRO A 132 -11.06 10.97 -3.98
CA PRO A 132 -11.72 11.39 -5.23
C PRO A 132 -10.88 11.15 -6.48
N ASP A 133 -9.55 11.15 -6.38
CA ASP A 133 -8.67 10.82 -7.49
C ASP A 133 -8.63 9.31 -7.73
N PHE A 134 -8.73 8.49 -6.68
CA PHE A 134 -8.84 7.04 -6.81
C PHE A 134 -10.17 6.62 -7.46
N GLN A 135 -11.28 7.29 -7.14
CA GLN A 135 -12.58 7.05 -7.77
C GLN A 135 -12.60 7.28 -9.30
N ARG A 136 -11.58 7.98 -9.83
CA ARG A 136 -11.41 8.20 -11.28
C ARG A 136 -10.59 7.10 -11.96
N VAL A 137 -9.97 6.21 -11.20
CA VAL A 137 -9.25 5.06 -11.73
C VAL A 137 -10.26 4.04 -12.25
N ASP A 138 -9.99 3.44 -13.41
CA ASP A 138 -10.82 2.36 -13.94
C ASP A 138 -10.64 1.09 -13.10
N THR A 139 -11.57 0.84 -12.16
CA THR A 139 -11.56 -0.34 -11.30
C THR A 139 -12.30 -1.53 -11.92
N SER A 140 -12.80 -1.44 -13.15
CA SER A 140 -13.63 -2.49 -13.78
C SER A 140 -12.93 -3.85 -13.87
N ARG A 141 -11.59 -3.84 -13.93
CA ARG A 141 -10.74 -5.03 -14.01
C ARG A 141 -10.30 -5.57 -12.64
N PHE A 142 -10.65 -4.88 -11.56
CA PHE A 142 -10.22 -5.28 -10.22
C PHE A 142 -11.07 -6.43 -9.72
N LEU A 143 -10.39 -7.48 -9.25
CA LEU A 143 -11.02 -8.65 -8.65
C LEU A 143 -10.17 -9.05 -7.44
N PRO A 144 -10.69 -8.93 -6.18
CA PRO A 144 -11.98 -8.34 -5.82
C PRO A 144 -12.06 -6.82 -6.09
N GLN A 145 -13.23 -6.20 -5.90
CA GLN A 145 -13.31 -4.73 -5.86
C GLN A 145 -12.69 -4.18 -4.57
N PRO A 146 -12.21 -2.92 -4.55
CA PRO A 146 -11.63 -2.30 -3.36
C PRO A 146 -12.54 -2.34 -2.13
N GLU A 147 -13.83 -2.08 -2.30
CA GLU A 147 -14.86 -2.10 -1.26
C GLU A 147 -15.07 -3.51 -0.71
N ASP A 148 -15.16 -4.51 -1.60
CA ASP A 148 -15.32 -5.91 -1.21
C ASP A 148 -14.11 -6.41 -0.42
N LEU A 149 -12.90 -6.02 -0.84
CA LEU A 149 -11.67 -6.37 -0.13
C LEU A 149 -11.63 -5.72 1.25
N LEU A 150 -12.04 -4.45 1.35
CA LEU A 150 -12.13 -3.74 2.62
C LEU A 150 -13.10 -4.44 3.58
N GLN A 151 -14.28 -4.83 3.09
CA GLN A 151 -15.25 -5.58 3.88
C GLN A 151 -14.66 -6.91 4.38
N GLN A 152 -14.00 -7.68 3.51
CA GLN A 152 -13.37 -8.94 3.89
C GLN A 152 -12.29 -8.76 4.98
N LEU A 153 -11.51 -7.69 4.91
CA LEU A 153 -10.51 -7.37 5.92
C LEU A 153 -11.15 -7.01 7.27
N GLN A 154 -12.24 -6.24 7.25
CA GLN A 154 -12.99 -5.86 8.46
C GLN A 154 -13.65 -7.07 9.13
N GLU A 155 -14.25 -7.97 8.34
CA GLU A 155 -14.82 -9.23 8.83
C GLU A 155 -13.75 -10.11 9.47
N ALA A 156 -12.57 -10.22 8.85
CA ALA A 156 -11.46 -10.98 9.43
C ALA A 156 -11.00 -10.39 10.77
N LEU A 157 -10.92 -9.07 10.91
CA LEU A 157 -10.57 -8.43 12.18
C LEU A 157 -11.60 -8.72 13.27
N ALA A 158 -12.89 -8.63 12.95
CA ALA A 158 -13.98 -8.91 13.89
C ALA A 158 -13.95 -10.36 14.42
N THR A 159 -13.51 -11.32 13.61
CA THR A 159 -13.35 -12.72 14.06
C THR A 159 -12.13 -12.96 14.96
N THR A 160 -11.18 -12.02 15.00
CA THR A 160 -9.92 -12.15 15.75
C THR A 160 -9.87 -11.35 17.05
N GLU A 161 -10.84 -10.46 17.30
CA GLU A 161 -10.97 -9.77 18.59
C GLU A 161 -11.45 -10.75 19.68
N PRO A 162 -10.77 -10.83 20.83
CA PRO A 162 -11.26 -11.64 21.95
C PRO A 162 -12.52 -11.01 22.56
N LEU A 163 -13.58 -11.80 22.72
CA LEU A 163 -14.79 -11.48 23.51
C LEU A 163 -14.44 -11.12 24.96
#